data_AF-A0A842Q7Z4-F1
#
_entry.id   AF-A0A842Q7Z4-F1
#
_cell.length_a   1.000
_cell.length_b   1.000
_cell.length_c   1.000
_cell.angle_alpha   90.00
_cell.angle_beta   90.00
_cell.angle_gamma   90.00
#
_symmetry.space_group_name_H-M   'P 1'
#
loop_
_entity.id
_entity.type
_entity.pdbx_description
1 polymer ?
#
loop_
_entity_poly.entity_id
_entity_poly.type
_entity_poly.pdbx_seq_one_letter_code
_entity_poly.pdbx_strand_id
1 'polypeptide(L)'
;MIRLWSPSSLIKEIANKLINSNDKIYNNHDANDVLDNPLAKPFPWWYELHQRIKLFPWWVKYNFGLTNQADLKDKIISLAIEMNLEKRWTKKLIRHAVSEFSKKGLGLDYYGYHNIDHELQATYFTLLSANGHILQCNKKVLPFSNDDIKYLFVSSLFHDFDPTKKFDKPNEENVEWFLRSDSKIKKFIDIAGIDINVVIAIIYRTAYPFKGEIADIATKRIYKLLLIKGLLKDCNNIYDDNSINDSESTKKIVEHYQRLGWFLSVCERIAGYALGDFEYANKLARSNAHALGWHPSRINEESVKYFDSLLNQENEMFQFVIKGIPDDLKNNFFRNVKSFQNLYEKEKKIKKLIKNKEIRFICKVEEIKNDYNNYRNSKFDLDYNEIRNCIIDIYRKTPIPLK
;
A
#
# COMPACT_ATOMS: atom_id res chain seq x y z
N MET A 1 38.51 -8.48 46.88
CA MET A 1 38.09 -9.27 45.71
C MET A 1 37.14 -8.44 44.86
N ILE A 2 37.69 -7.75 43.85
CA ILE A 2 36.92 -6.96 42.88
C ILE A 2 36.44 -7.95 41.82
N ARG A 3 35.13 -8.24 41.77
CA ARG A 3 34.54 -9.02 40.68
C ARG A 3 34.51 -8.16 39.44
N LEU A 4 35.43 -8.40 38.51
CA LEU A 4 35.39 -7.87 37.15
C LEU A 4 34.17 -8.47 36.43
N TRP A 5 33.18 -7.62 36.14
CA TRP A 5 32.05 -7.98 35.29
C TRP A 5 32.53 -8.05 33.84
N SER A 6 32.24 -9.14 33.14
CA SER A 6 32.58 -9.26 31.71
C SER A 6 31.71 -8.29 30.89
N PRO A 7 32.24 -7.64 29.84
CA PRO A 7 31.48 -6.70 28.99
C PRO A 7 30.18 -7.29 28.41
N SER A 8 30.10 -8.61 28.23
CA SER A 8 28.93 -9.30 27.67
C SER A 8 27.70 -9.31 28.58
N SER A 9 27.87 -9.31 29.91
CA SER A 9 26.73 -9.36 30.84
C SER A 9 26.07 -8.00 31.00
N LEU A 10 26.86 -6.92 30.97
CA LEU A 10 26.37 -5.55 31.04
C LEU A 10 25.58 -5.17 29.78
N ILE A 11 26.06 -5.59 28.60
CA ILE A 11 25.36 -5.36 27.32
C ILE A 11 24.02 -6.10 27.28
N LYS A 12 23.95 -7.34 27.78
CA LYS A 12 22.68 -8.08 27.89
C LYS A 12 21.71 -7.44 28.89
N GLU A 13 22.21 -6.89 29.99
CA GLU A 13 21.38 -6.22 30.99
C GLU A 13 20.83 -4.88 30.47
N ILE A 14 21.64 -4.11 29.73
CA ILE A 14 21.23 -2.87 29.07
C ILE A 14 20.21 -3.18 27.95
N ALA A 15 20.44 -4.22 27.15
CA ALA A 15 19.48 -4.65 26.12
C ALA A 15 18.14 -5.06 26.73
N ASN A 16 18.14 -5.83 27.83
CA ASN A 16 16.92 -6.22 28.52
C ASN A 16 16.22 -5.02 29.21
N LYS A 17 16.96 -4.06 29.75
CA LYS A 17 16.39 -2.83 30.30
C LYS A 17 15.78 -1.93 29.22
N LEU A 18 16.38 -1.86 28.04
CA LEU A 18 15.86 -1.13 26.87
C LEU A 18 14.63 -1.81 26.23
N ILE A 19 14.57 -3.14 26.25
CA ILE A 19 13.38 -3.89 25.82
C ILE A 19 12.23 -3.64 26.81
N ASN A 20 12.48 -3.75 28.12
CA ASN A 20 11.47 -3.54 29.16
C ASN A 20 11.05 -2.07 29.33
N SER A 21 11.90 -1.10 28.99
CA SER A 21 11.53 0.33 29.00
C SER A 21 10.69 0.72 27.78
N ASN A 22 10.92 0.10 26.62
CA ASN A 22 10.03 0.25 25.47
C ASN A 22 8.63 -0.28 25.78
N ASP A 23 8.50 -1.43 26.45
CA ASP A 23 7.19 -1.95 26.88
C ASP A 23 6.45 -1.01 27.85
N LYS A 24 7.16 -0.17 28.62
CA LYS A 24 6.54 0.84 29.50
C LYS A 24 6.17 2.14 28.80
N ILE A 25 6.93 2.56 27.79
CA ILE A 25 6.64 3.79 27.02
C ILE A 25 5.43 3.56 26.09
N TYR A 26 5.25 2.35 25.55
CA TYR A 26 4.09 2.00 24.73
C TYR A 26 2.80 1.72 25.54
N ASN A 27 2.91 1.45 26.84
CA ASN A 27 1.73 1.25 27.71
C ASN A 27 1.19 2.55 28.35
N ASN A 28 1.84 3.70 28.11
CA ASN A 28 1.49 4.99 28.73
C ASN A 28 0.89 6.03 27.77
N HIS A 29 0.56 5.65 26.53
CA HIS A 29 -0.45 6.38 25.77
C HIS A 29 -1.83 5.92 26.24
N ASP A 30 -2.58 6.85 26.81
CA ASP A 30 -3.91 6.68 27.41
C ASP A 30 -4.70 5.49 26.85
N ALA A 31 -4.83 4.46 27.68
CA ALA A 31 -5.66 3.28 27.45
C ALA A 31 -7.17 3.58 27.52
N ASN A 32 -7.58 4.83 27.36
CA ASN A 32 -8.95 5.31 27.49
C ASN A 32 -9.35 6.20 26.30
N ASP A 33 -9.25 5.69 25.07
CA ASP A 33 -10.18 5.99 23.95
C ASP A 33 -9.79 5.30 22.62
N VAL A 34 -9.23 4.09 22.67
CA VAL A 34 -9.14 3.26 21.46
C VAL A 34 -10.55 2.74 21.19
N LEU A 35 -11.23 3.35 20.22
CA LEU A 35 -12.46 2.84 19.64
C LEU A 35 -12.21 1.37 19.25
N ASP A 36 -12.68 0.42 20.05
CA ASP A 36 -12.51 -1.01 19.83
C ASP A 36 -13.27 -1.38 18.55
N ASN A 37 -12.61 -1.27 17.38
CA ASN A 37 -13.23 -1.56 16.10
C ASN A 37 -13.62 -3.05 16.11
N PRO A 38 -14.92 -3.39 16.20
CA PRO A 38 -15.35 -4.77 16.33
C PRO A 38 -15.03 -5.60 15.07
N LEU A 39 -14.69 -4.94 13.96
CA LEU A 39 -14.25 -5.55 12.69
C LEU A 39 -12.73 -5.84 12.64
N ALA A 40 -11.95 -5.33 13.59
CA ALA A 40 -10.49 -5.49 13.68
C ALA A 40 -10.07 -6.67 14.58
N LYS A 41 -11.03 -7.43 15.13
CA LYS A 41 -10.74 -8.60 15.95
C LYS A 41 -10.13 -9.71 15.07
N PRO A 42 -9.07 -10.39 15.53
CA PRO A 42 -8.45 -11.44 14.74
C PRO A 42 -9.50 -12.50 14.39
N PHE A 43 -9.57 -12.87 13.12
CA PHE A 43 -10.54 -13.85 12.67
C PHE A 43 -10.36 -15.18 13.42
N PRO A 44 -11.45 -15.84 13.83
CA PRO A 44 -11.37 -17.17 14.42
C PRO A 44 -10.68 -18.18 13.49
N TRP A 45 -10.08 -19.22 14.06
CA TRP A 45 -9.38 -20.26 13.28
C TRP A 45 -10.25 -20.88 12.17
N TRP A 46 -11.57 -21.00 12.40
CA TRP A 46 -12.50 -21.56 11.44
C TRP A 46 -12.73 -20.67 10.21
N TYR A 47 -12.49 -19.36 10.32
CA TYR A 47 -12.59 -18.43 9.19
C TYR A 47 -11.50 -18.71 8.15
N GLU A 48 -10.25 -18.91 8.58
CA GLU A 48 -9.18 -19.29 7.65
C GLU A 48 -9.47 -20.63 6.96
N LEU A 49 -10.03 -21.60 7.71
CA LEU A 49 -10.44 -22.88 7.14
C LEU A 49 -11.55 -22.72 6.11
N HIS A 50 -12.59 -21.95 6.44
CA HIS A 50 -13.68 -21.61 5.52
C HIS A 50 -13.15 -20.93 4.26
N GLN A 51 -12.27 -19.94 4.38
CA GLN A 51 -11.69 -19.26 3.23
C GLN A 51 -10.84 -20.19 2.36
N ARG A 52 -10.08 -21.12 2.95
CA ARG A 52 -9.34 -22.14 2.19
C ARG A 52 -10.26 -23.04 1.38
N ILE A 53 -11.40 -23.45 1.95
CA ILE A 53 -12.40 -24.28 1.26
C ILE A 53 -13.07 -23.46 0.14
N LYS A 54 -13.55 -22.25 0.45
CA LYS A 54 -14.19 -21.34 -0.50
C LYS A 54 -13.30 -21.03 -1.70
N LEU A 55 -12.02 -20.77 -1.45
CA LEU A 55 -11.04 -20.38 -2.46
C LEU A 55 -10.41 -21.58 -3.17
N PHE A 56 -10.72 -22.83 -2.80
CA PHE A 56 -10.13 -24.01 -3.42
C PHE A 56 -10.28 -24.04 -4.95
N PRO A 57 -11.47 -23.75 -5.55
CA PRO A 57 -11.62 -23.73 -7.01
C PRO A 57 -10.74 -22.66 -7.67
N TRP A 58 -10.62 -21.48 -7.05
CA TRP A 58 -9.73 -20.44 -7.53
C TRP A 58 -8.27 -20.86 -7.41
N TRP A 59 -7.89 -21.49 -6.31
CA TRP A 59 -6.54 -22.01 -6.09
C TRP A 59 -6.14 -22.99 -7.18
N VAL A 60 -7.05 -23.89 -7.58
CA VAL A 60 -6.84 -24.81 -8.70
C VAL A 60 -6.57 -24.03 -9.99
N LYS A 61 -7.42 -23.06 -10.36
CA LYS A 61 -7.22 -22.20 -11.55
C LYS A 61 -5.88 -21.45 -11.51
N TYR A 62 -5.51 -20.89 -10.36
CA TYR A 62 -4.25 -20.18 -10.16
C TYR A 62 -3.03 -21.06 -10.40
N ASN A 63 -3.05 -22.33 -9.93
CA ASN A 63 -1.92 -23.24 -10.18
C ASN A 63 -1.84 -23.72 -11.63
N PHE A 64 -2.97 -23.79 -12.34
CA PHE A 64 -3.02 -24.13 -13.76
C PHE A 64 -2.69 -22.96 -14.70
N GLY A 65 -2.48 -21.74 -14.18
CA GLY A 65 -2.19 -20.59 -15.03
C GLY A 65 -3.42 -19.95 -15.66
N LEU A 66 -4.61 -20.16 -15.09
CA LEU A 66 -5.89 -19.70 -15.68
C LEU A 66 -6.39 -18.38 -15.07
N THR A 67 -5.53 -17.65 -14.34
CA THR A 67 -5.90 -16.39 -13.67
C THR A 67 -4.84 -15.33 -13.90
N ASN A 68 -5.25 -14.06 -13.89
CA ASN A 68 -4.35 -12.91 -14.06
C ASN A 68 -3.20 -12.91 -13.04
N GLN A 69 -3.45 -13.37 -11.80
CA GLN A 69 -2.43 -13.49 -10.76
C GLN A 69 -1.39 -14.55 -11.12
N ALA A 70 -1.79 -15.63 -11.80
CA ALA A 70 -0.88 -16.65 -12.25
C ALA A 70 0.04 -16.10 -13.36
N ASP A 71 -0.52 -15.33 -14.30
CA ASP A 71 0.24 -14.64 -15.35
C ASP A 71 1.26 -13.65 -14.76
N LEU A 72 0.82 -12.80 -13.80
CA LEU A 72 1.71 -11.88 -13.10
C LEU A 72 2.80 -12.63 -12.32
N LYS A 73 2.45 -13.69 -11.59
CA LYS A 73 3.40 -14.56 -10.89
C LYS A 73 4.45 -15.12 -11.86
N ASP A 74 4.05 -15.60 -13.04
CA ASP A 74 4.99 -16.16 -14.01
C ASP A 74 5.88 -15.08 -14.66
N LYS A 75 5.36 -13.87 -14.89
CA LYS A 75 6.15 -12.70 -15.32
C LYS A 75 7.17 -12.28 -14.26
N ILE A 76 6.77 -12.19 -12.98
CA ILE A 76 7.66 -11.88 -11.85
C ILE A 76 8.76 -12.93 -11.74
N ILE A 77 8.42 -14.22 -11.81
CA ILE A 77 9.42 -15.29 -11.76
C ILE A 77 10.42 -15.17 -12.90
N SER A 78 9.94 -14.85 -14.12
CA SER A 78 10.82 -14.70 -15.29
C SER A 78 11.80 -13.54 -15.10
N LEU A 79 11.31 -12.35 -14.72
CA LEU A 79 12.16 -11.20 -14.41
C LEU A 79 13.14 -11.48 -13.26
N ALA A 80 12.67 -12.11 -12.18
CA ALA A 80 13.51 -12.48 -11.06
C ALA A 80 14.69 -13.37 -11.49
N ILE A 81 14.46 -14.34 -12.38
CA ILE A 81 15.52 -15.19 -12.92
C ILE A 81 16.48 -14.41 -13.80
N GLU A 82 15.98 -13.51 -14.66
CA GLU A 82 16.82 -12.63 -15.48
C GLU A 82 17.74 -11.74 -14.62
N MET A 83 17.24 -11.32 -13.46
CA MET A 83 17.98 -10.55 -12.45
C MET A 83 18.77 -11.45 -11.48
N ASN A 84 18.96 -12.72 -11.82
CA ASN A 84 19.80 -13.69 -11.12
C ASN A 84 19.29 -14.13 -9.72
N LEU A 85 17.98 -14.03 -9.47
CA LEU A 85 17.34 -14.59 -8.27
C LEU A 85 17.06 -16.09 -8.43
N GLU A 86 17.13 -16.83 -7.31
CA GLU A 86 16.90 -18.27 -7.32
C GLU A 86 15.41 -18.60 -7.59
N LYS A 87 15.14 -19.21 -8.75
CA LYS A 87 13.78 -19.62 -9.20
C LYS A 87 12.96 -20.32 -8.12
N ARG A 88 13.55 -21.29 -7.40
CA ARG A 88 12.81 -22.12 -6.43
C ARG A 88 12.43 -21.30 -5.19
N TRP A 89 13.31 -20.43 -4.73
CA TRP A 89 13.04 -19.50 -3.64
C TRP A 89 11.94 -18.50 -4.04
N THR A 90 12.09 -17.81 -5.18
CA THR A 90 11.11 -16.84 -5.69
C THR A 90 9.72 -17.45 -5.83
N LYS A 91 9.60 -18.62 -6.47
CA LYS A 91 8.32 -19.32 -6.64
C LYS A 91 7.67 -19.67 -5.29
N LYS A 92 8.46 -20.10 -4.30
CA LYS A 92 7.95 -20.47 -2.97
C LYS A 92 7.49 -19.23 -2.19
N LEU A 93 8.22 -18.13 -2.26
CA LEU A 93 7.86 -16.91 -1.57
C LEU A 93 6.55 -16.31 -2.12
N ILE A 94 6.42 -16.19 -3.45
CA ILE A 94 5.19 -15.69 -4.09
C ILE A 94 4.00 -16.60 -3.74
N ARG A 95 4.18 -17.92 -3.81
CA ARG A 95 3.12 -18.88 -3.41
C ARG A 95 2.70 -18.70 -1.95
N HIS A 96 3.65 -18.42 -1.06
CA HIS A 96 3.38 -18.14 0.35
C HIS A 96 2.61 -16.83 0.51
N ALA A 97 3.06 -15.74 -0.11
CA ALA A 97 2.36 -14.45 -0.11
C ALA A 97 0.92 -14.60 -0.60
N VAL A 98 0.71 -15.16 -1.79
CA VAL A 98 -0.64 -15.40 -2.35
C VAL A 98 -1.52 -16.21 -1.39
N SER A 99 -0.96 -17.23 -0.73
CA SER A 99 -1.70 -18.02 0.26
C SER A 99 -2.09 -17.21 1.50
N GLU A 100 -1.21 -16.36 2.00
CA GLU A 100 -1.45 -15.53 3.19
C GLU A 100 -2.49 -14.44 2.92
N PHE A 101 -2.40 -13.76 1.77
CA PHE A 101 -3.43 -12.80 1.33
C PHE A 101 -4.79 -13.48 1.17
N SER A 102 -4.83 -14.62 0.48
CA SER A 102 -6.07 -15.35 0.19
C SER A 102 -6.79 -15.79 1.47
N LYS A 103 -6.08 -16.47 2.39
CA LYS A 103 -6.71 -17.04 3.58
C LYS A 103 -7.19 -15.98 4.58
N LYS A 104 -6.60 -14.78 4.54
CA LYS A 104 -6.95 -13.64 5.42
C LYS A 104 -7.98 -12.70 4.80
N GLY A 105 -8.60 -13.10 3.68
CA GLY A 105 -9.66 -12.31 3.04
C GLY A 105 -9.15 -11.11 2.25
N LEU A 106 -7.85 -11.05 1.94
CA LEU A 106 -7.18 -10.02 1.11
C LEU A 106 -6.88 -10.53 -0.31
N GLY A 107 -7.53 -11.64 -0.69
CA GLY A 107 -7.49 -12.18 -2.05
C GLY A 107 -8.43 -11.46 -3.00
N LEU A 108 -8.89 -12.17 -4.04
CA LEU A 108 -9.76 -11.63 -5.11
C LEU A 108 -11.02 -10.89 -4.63
N ASP A 109 -11.65 -11.40 -3.58
CA ASP A 109 -12.95 -10.89 -3.13
C ASP A 109 -12.80 -9.60 -2.31
N TYR A 110 -11.57 -9.14 -2.04
CA TYR A 110 -11.33 -7.91 -1.30
C TYR A 110 -11.50 -6.70 -2.21
N TYR A 111 -12.50 -5.87 -1.90
CA TYR A 111 -12.83 -4.67 -2.67
C TYR A 111 -11.84 -3.50 -2.46
N GLY A 112 -11.03 -3.57 -1.40
CA GLY A 112 -10.05 -2.54 -1.07
C GLY A 112 -8.82 -2.57 -1.98
N TYR A 113 -8.04 -1.48 -1.94
CA TYR A 113 -6.88 -1.27 -2.81
C TYR A 113 -5.72 -2.24 -2.51
N HIS A 114 -5.36 -2.45 -1.23
CA HIS A 114 -4.27 -3.38 -0.89
C HIS A 114 -4.76 -4.84 -0.85
N ASN A 115 -4.85 -5.44 -2.04
CA ASN A 115 -5.13 -6.85 -2.29
C ASN A 115 -3.94 -7.53 -2.99
N ILE A 116 -4.03 -8.84 -3.21
CA ILE A 116 -2.97 -9.59 -3.88
C ILE A 116 -2.66 -9.14 -5.31
N ASP A 117 -3.63 -8.55 -6.02
CA ASP A 117 -3.42 -8.07 -7.39
C ASP A 117 -2.53 -6.83 -7.39
N HIS A 118 -2.79 -5.88 -6.48
CA HIS A 118 -1.95 -4.70 -6.26
C HIS A 118 -0.51 -5.11 -5.94
N GLU A 119 -0.31 -6.05 -5.02
CA GLU A 119 1.01 -6.46 -4.55
C GLU A 119 1.82 -7.17 -5.64
N LEU A 120 1.16 -8.02 -6.43
CA LEU A 120 1.80 -8.65 -7.59
C LEU A 120 2.11 -7.61 -8.69
N GLN A 121 1.24 -6.63 -8.92
CA GLN A 121 1.49 -5.53 -9.86
C GLN A 121 2.65 -4.65 -9.42
N ALA A 122 2.68 -4.24 -8.15
CA ALA A 122 3.76 -3.47 -7.54
C ALA A 122 5.09 -4.24 -7.66
N THR A 123 5.12 -5.50 -7.24
CA THR A 123 6.31 -6.37 -7.34
C THR A 123 6.79 -6.50 -8.78
N TYR A 124 5.88 -6.78 -9.72
CA TYR A 124 6.21 -6.90 -11.14
C TYR A 124 6.81 -5.60 -11.68
N PHE A 125 6.18 -4.46 -11.39
CA PHE A 125 6.60 -3.17 -11.91
C PHE A 125 7.93 -2.69 -11.31
N THR A 126 8.16 -2.93 -10.01
CA THR A 126 9.43 -2.66 -9.34
C THR A 126 10.57 -3.45 -9.98
N LEU A 127 10.39 -4.76 -10.19
CA LEU A 127 11.41 -5.59 -10.84
C LEU A 127 11.60 -5.21 -12.30
N LEU A 128 10.53 -4.90 -13.03
CA LEU A 128 10.60 -4.48 -14.43
C LEU A 128 11.44 -3.21 -14.58
N SER A 129 11.16 -2.19 -13.76
CA SER A 129 11.91 -0.94 -13.75
C SER A 129 13.38 -1.14 -13.37
N ALA A 130 13.64 -1.93 -12.32
CA ALA A 130 15.00 -2.24 -11.91
C ALA A 130 15.78 -3.02 -12.98
N ASN A 131 15.14 -4.00 -13.63
CA ASN A 131 15.74 -4.77 -14.72
C ASN A 131 16.08 -3.90 -15.92
N GLY A 132 15.20 -2.97 -16.32
CA GLY A 132 15.48 -2.07 -17.44
C GLY A 132 16.71 -1.18 -17.20
N HIS A 133 16.95 -0.77 -15.95
CA HIS A 133 18.20 -0.08 -15.60
C HIS A 133 19.43 -0.99 -15.68
N ILE A 134 19.33 -2.24 -15.21
CA ILE A 134 20.41 -3.23 -15.32
C ILE A 134 20.78 -3.45 -16.79
N LEU A 135 19.78 -3.55 -17.68
CA LEU A 135 19.99 -3.74 -19.12
C LEU A 135 20.58 -2.51 -19.83
N GLN A 136 20.23 -1.30 -19.39
CA GLN A 136 20.75 -0.04 -19.96
C GLN A 136 22.18 0.29 -19.51
N CYS A 137 22.62 -0.20 -18.36
CA CYS A 137 23.97 0.03 -17.86
C CYS A 137 24.99 -0.86 -18.57
N ASN A 138 25.88 -0.25 -19.37
CA ASN A 138 27.06 -0.90 -19.98
C ASN A 138 28.14 -1.31 -18.94
N LYS A 139 27.77 -2.11 -17.93
CA LYS A 139 28.61 -2.81 -16.95
C LYS A 139 29.57 -1.97 -16.07
N LYS A 140 29.58 -0.63 -16.14
CA LYS A 140 30.53 0.19 -15.36
C LYS A 140 30.05 0.59 -13.95
N VAL A 141 28.75 0.82 -13.75
CA VAL A 141 28.11 1.02 -12.43
C VAL A 141 26.69 0.48 -12.53
N LEU A 142 26.38 -0.58 -11.79
CA LEU A 142 25.00 -1.07 -11.65
C LEU A 142 24.27 -0.17 -10.65
N PRO A 143 23.05 0.32 -10.95
CA PRO A 143 22.28 1.14 -10.02
C PRO A 143 21.73 0.33 -8.85
N PHE A 144 21.71 -1.00 -8.98
CA PHE A 144 21.25 -1.93 -7.95
C PHE A 144 22.24 -3.07 -7.80
N SER A 145 22.60 -3.38 -6.56
CA SER A 145 23.31 -4.61 -6.22
C SER A 145 22.37 -5.82 -6.24
N ASN A 146 22.94 -7.03 -6.25
CA ASN A 146 22.12 -8.25 -6.18
C ASN A 146 21.28 -8.34 -4.90
N ASP A 147 21.81 -7.85 -3.77
CA ASP A 147 21.04 -7.81 -2.53
C ASP A 147 19.95 -6.73 -2.57
N ASP A 148 20.19 -5.59 -3.23
CA ASP A 148 19.13 -4.58 -3.44
C ASP A 148 17.95 -5.18 -4.21
N ILE A 149 18.21 -6.01 -5.22
CA ILE A 149 17.14 -6.69 -5.96
C ILE A 149 16.37 -7.67 -5.08
N LYS A 150 17.05 -8.45 -4.25
CA LYS A 150 16.37 -9.35 -3.29
C LYS A 150 15.54 -8.54 -2.28
N TYR A 151 16.08 -7.45 -1.75
CA TYR A 151 15.38 -6.57 -0.84
C TYR A 151 14.14 -5.96 -1.49
N LEU A 152 14.28 -5.38 -2.68
CA LEU A 152 13.16 -4.83 -3.45
C LEU A 152 12.10 -5.89 -3.75
N PHE A 153 12.49 -7.10 -4.14
CA PHE A 153 11.57 -8.20 -4.40
C PHE A 153 10.75 -8.57 -3.16
N VAL A 154 11.40 -8.73 -2.00
CA VAL A 154 10.68 -9.09 -0.77
C VAL A 154 9.86 -7.92 -0.25
N SER A 155 10.41 -6.70 -0.21
CA SER A 155 9.70 -5.52 0.28
C SER A 155 8.48 -5.20 -0.58
N SER A 156 8.60 -5.23 -1.91
CA SER A 156 7.47 -4.95 -2.82
C SER A 156 6.32 -5.94 -2.74
N LEU A 157 6.59 -7.19 -2.36
CA LEU A 157 5.58 -8.24 -2.26
C LEU A 157 4.75 -8.16 -0.96
N PHE A 158 5.25 -7.44 0.05
CA PHE A 158 4.63 -7.37 1.37
C PHE A 158 4.39 -5.95 1.87
N HIS A 159 4.67 -4.91 1.07
CA HIS A 159 4.69 -3.52 1.55
C HIS A 159 3.35 -3.04 2.11
N ASP A 160 2.22 -3.51 1.58
CA ASP A 160 0.88 -3.18 2.07
C ASP A 160 0.15 -4.40 2.68
N PHE A 161 0.89 -5.46 3.04
CA PHE A 161 0.30 -6.63 3.67
C PHE A 161 -0.08 -6.40 5.14
N ASP A 162 -1.24 -5.76 5.33
CA ASP A 162 -1.88 -5.63 6.63
C ASP A 162 -3.01 -6.66 6.78
N PRO A 163 -2.77 -7.78 7.50
CA PRO A 163 -3.78 -8.81 7.74
C PRO A 163 -4.91 -8.38 8.68
N THR A 164 -4.73 -7.30 9.44
CA THR A 164 -5.69 -6.84 10.45
C THR A 164 -6.63 -5.76 9.94
N LYS A 165 -6.22 -5.02 8.90
CA LYS A 165 -6.99 -3.92 8.28
C LYS A 165 -7.64 -2.99 9.30
N LYS A 166 -6.96 -2.71 10.42
CA LYS A 166 -7.52 -1.81 11.45
C LYS A 166 -7.68 -0.39 10.91
N PHE A 167 -6.72 0.03 10.08
CA PHE A 167 -6.70 1.29 9.35
C PHE A 167 -6.10 1.07 7.97
N ASP A 168 -6.53 1.85 6.97
CA ASP A 168 -5.99 1.72 5.61
C ASP A 168 -4.55 2.27 5.51
N LYS A 169 -4.21 3.37 6.20
CA LYS A 169 -2.84 3.95 6.35
C LYS A 169 -2.73 4.79 7.65
N PRO A 170 -1.54 4.92 8.28
CA PRO A 170 -0.32 4.14 8.06
C PRO A 170 -0.47 2.69 8.56
N ASN A 171 0.10 1.72 7.85
CA ASN A 171 -0.07 0.28 8.09
C ASN A 171 1.26 -0.45 8.37
N GLU A 172 2.39 0.28 8.35
CA GLU A 172 3.74 -0.30 8.33
C GLU A 172 4.05 -1.06 9.63
N GLU A 173 3.47 -0.65 10.75
CA GLU A 173 3.60 -1.38 12.03
C GLU A 173 2.95 -2.76 11.98
N ASN A 174 1.78 -2.88 11.35
CA ASN A 174 1.09 -4.17 11.17
C ASN A 174 1.85 -5.07 10.20
N VAL A 175 2.42 -4.48 9.14
CA VAL A 175 3.29 -5.19 8.20
C VAL A 175 4.54 -5.71 8.91
N GLU A 176 5.21 -4.87 9.69
CA GLU A 176 6.37 -5.25 10.49
C GLU A 176 6.01 -6.40 11.45
N TRP A 177 4.92 -6.27 12.21
CA TRP A 177 4.46 -7.31 13.12
C TRP A 177 4.25 -8.64 12.39
N PHE A 178 3.60 -8.62 11.22
CA PHE A 178 3.36 -9.83 10.45
C PHE A 178 4.65 -10.47 9.94
N LEU A 179 5.54 -9.70 9.31
CA LEU A 179 6.81 -10.21 8.79
C LEU A 179 7.65 -10.84 9.91
N ARG A 180 7.63 -10.24 11.11
CA ARG A 180 8.29 -10.79 12.30
C ARG A 180 7.56 -11.95 12.95
N SER A 181 6.30 -12.19 12.64
CA SER A 181 5.53 -13.29 13.22
C SER A 181 5.54 -14.54 12.33
N ASP A 182 5.64 -14.38 11.01
CA ASP A 182 5.63 -15.48 10.07
C ASP A 182 6.99 -16.20 9.99
N SER A 183 7.03 -17.44 10.49
CA SER A 183 8.25 -18.26 10.50
C SER A 183 8.75 -18.67 9.11
N LYS A 184 7.86 -18.78 8.12
CA LYS A 184 8.24 -19.13 6.75
C LYS A 184 8.90 -17.95 6.06
N ILE A 185 8.39 -16.74 6.25
CA ILE A 185 8.99 -15.52 5.71
C ILE A 185 10.40 -15.33 6.26
N LYS A 186 10.60 -15.47 7.57
CA LYS A 186 11.96 -15.45 8.17
C LYS A 186 12.89 -16.46 7.51
N LYS A 187 12.42 -17.71 7.35
CA LYS A 187 13.20 -18.75 6.69
C LYS A 187 13.52 -18.41 5.23
N PHE A 188 12.61 -17.78 4.49
CA PHE A 188 12.87 -17.34 3.12
C PHE A 188 13.89 -16.21 3.07
N ILE A 189 13.83 -15.26 3.99
CA ILE A 189 14.80 -14.16 4.15
C ILE A 189 16.19 -14.73 4.46
N ASP A 190 16.28 -15.65 5.42
CA ASP A 190 17.53 -16.32 5.81
C ASP A 190 18.15 -17.09 4.64
N ILE A 191 17.35 -17.86 3.90
CA ILE A 191 17.81 -18.61 2.72
C ILE A 191 18.36 -17.68 1.63
N ALA A 192 17.76 -16.50 1.46
CA ALA A 192 18.21 -15.52 0.47
C ALA A 192 19.48 -14.75 0.89
N GLY A 193 19.91 -14.90 2.15
CA GLY A 193 21.06 -14.21 2.72
C GLY A 193 20.82 -12.72 2.95
N ILE A 194 19.57 -12.29 3.07
CA ILE A 194 19.18 -10.90 3.34
C ILE A 194 18.65 -10.74 4.76
N ASP A 195 18.48 -9.49 5.23
CA ASP A 195 18.02 -9.21 6.59
C ASP A 195 16.61 -8.64 6.66
N ILE A 196 15.78 -9.19 7.55
CA ILE A 196 14.41 -8.75 7.76
C ILE A 196 14.31 -7.29 8.20
N ASN A 197 15.27 -6.76 8.95
CA ASN A 197 15.24 -5.37 9.41
C ASN A 197 15.44 -4.40 8.24
N VAL A 198 16.24 -4.78 7.25
CA VAL A 198 16.43 -3.99 6.02
C VAL A 198 15.19 -4.04 5.13
N VAL A 199 14.56 -5.22 5.00
CA VAL A 199 13.26 -5.38 4.31
C VAL A 199 12.22 -4.44 4.92
N ILE A 200 12.10 -4.45 6.25
CA ILE A 200 11.15 -3.61 6.98
C ILE A 200 11.51 -2.12 6.85
N ALA A 201 12.81 -1.76 6.88
CA ALA A 201 13.23 -0.37 6.70
C ALA A 201 12.82 0.19 5.33
N ILE A 202 12.94 -0.60 4.26
CA ILE A 202 12.47 -0.22 2.93
C ILE A 202 10.95 -0.02 2.91
N ILE A 203 10.19 -0.88 3.61
CA ILE A 203 8.72 -0.75 3.73
C ILE A 203 8.33 0.50 4.53
N TYR A 204 9.01 0.84 5.63
CA TYR A 204 8.70 2.08 6.35
C TYR A 204 8.84 3.33 5.48
N ARG A 205 9.72 3.29 4.48
CA ARG A 205 9.87 4.40 3.53
C ARG A 205 8.75 4.47 2.49
N THR A 206 7.91 3.44 2.33
CA THR A 206 6.74 3.46 1.43
C THR A 206 5.52 4.12 2.05
N ALA A 207 5.57 4.53 3.32
CA ALA A 207 4.50 5.27 3.97
C ALA A 207 4.07 6.48 3.15
N TYR A 208 2.77 6.58 2.88
CA TYR A 208 2.21 7.61 2.01
C TYR A 208 1.13 8.44 2.71
N PRO A 209 1.21 9.78 2.67
CA PRO A 209 2.32 10.56 2.09
C PRO A 209 3.55 10.57 3.02
N PHE A 210 4.76 10.41 2.45
CA PHE A 210 6.01 10.46 3.21
C PHE A 210 6.39 11.92 3.51
N LYS A 211 5.66 12.58 4.42
CA LYS A 211 5.90 13.98 4.82
C LYS A 211 5.46 14.24 6.26
N GLY A 212 6.03 15.29 6.87
CA GLY A 212 5.69 15.70 8.24
C GLY A 212 5.92 14.57 9.24
N GLU A 213 5.02 14.46 10.22
CA GLU A 213 5.13 13.50 11.32
C GLU A 213 5.25 12.03 10.85
N ILE A 214 4.57 11.65 9.77
CA ILE A 214 4.67 10.29 9.18
C ILE A 214 6.11 10.01 8.73
N ALA A 215 6.74 10.96 8.03
CA ALA A 215 8.12 10.83 7.57
C ALA A 215 9.10 10.79 8.74
N ASP A 216 8.86 11.59 9.79
CA ASP A 216 9.73 11.65 10.96
C ASP A 216 9.71 10.32 11.74
N ILE A 217 8.51 9.78 12.00
CA ILE A 217 8.31 8.49 12.66
C ILE A 217 8.95 7.36 11.84
N ALA A 218 8.66 7.31 10.54
CA ALA A 218 9.21 6.29 9.65
C ALA A 218 10.73 6.37 9.57
N THR A 219 11.30 7.58 9.48
CA THR A 219 12.76 7.79 9.42
C THR A 219 13.45 7.34 10.69
N LYS A 220 12.90 7.67 11.87
CA LYS A 220 13.40 7.18 13.17
C LYS A 220 13.38 5.65 13.22
N ARG A 221 12.30 5.04 12.72
CA ARG A 221 12.18 3.58 12.69
C ARG A 221 13.19 2.93 11.74
N ILE A 222 13.37 3.48 10.53
CA ILE A 222 14.40 3.07 9.57
C ILE A 222 15.78 3.08 10.21
N TYR A 223 16.15 4.18 10.86
CA TYR A 223 17.46 4.30 11.52
C TYR A 223 17.67 3.22 12.58
N LYS A 224 16.67 3.00 13.45
CA LYS A 224 16.70 1.95 14.48
C LYS A 224 16.86 0.55 13.88
N LEU A 225 16.20 0.25 12.77
CA LEU A 225 16.30 -1.04 12.09
C LEU A 225 17.68 -1.28 11.49
N LEU A 226 18.30 -0.24 10.90
CA LEU A 226 19.64 -0.30 10.34
C LEU A 226 20.73 -0.41 11.44
N LEU A 227 20.49 0.22 12.61
CA LEU A 227 21.31 0.01 13.81
C LEU A 227 21.24 -1.44 14.31
N ILE A 228 20.03 -2.01 14.44
CA ILE A 228 19.84 -3.41 14.87
C ILE A 228 20.56 -4.38 13.95
N LYS A 229 20.59 -4.09 12.64
CA LYS A 229 21.35 -4.88 11.68
C LYS A 229 22.87 -4.82 11.92
N GLY A 230 23.36 -3.76 12.56
CA GLY A 230 24.78 -3.46 12.69
C GLY A 230 25.37 -2.78 11.46
N LEU A 231 24.54 -2.18 10.59
CA LEU A 231 25.02 -1.36 9.48
C LEU A 231 25.48 0.03 9.93
N LEU A 232 24.92 0.49 11.06
CA LEU A 232 25.23 1.77 11.68
C LEU A 232 25.97 1.49 13.01
N LYS A 233 26.86 2.40 13.41
CA LYS A 233 27.52 2.33 14.72
C LYS A 233 26.64 3.04 15.75
N ASP A 234 26.55 2.49 16.97
CA ASP A 234 25.80 3.12 18.06
C ASP A 234 26.28 4.55 18.31
N CYS A 235 25.42 5.51 17.98
CA CYS A 235 25.49 6.86 18.52
C CYS A 235 24.67 6.85 19.82
N ASN A 236 25.35 6.94 20.97
CA ASN A 236 24.76 6.80 22.30
C ASN A 236 23.68 7.84 22.68
N ASN A 237 23.18 8.67 21.75
CA ASN A 237 22.08 9.61 21.96
C ASN A 237 21.28 9.82 20.67
N ILE A 238 20.23 9.01 20.45
CA ILE A 238 19.28 9.20 19.33
C ILE A 238 18.28 10.36 19.61
N TYR A 239 18.22 10.83 20.86
CA TYR A 239 17.25 11.83 21.33
C TYR A 239 17.84 13.24 21.57
N ASP A 240 19.09 13.46 21.21
CA ASP A 240 19.73 14.77 21.34
C ASP A 240 19.99 15.33 19.94
N ASP A 241 19.14 16.28 19.50
CA ASP A 241 19.16 16.92 18.17
C ASP A 241 20.55 17.47 17.78
N ASN A 242 21.43 17.67 18.76
CA ASN A 242 22.77 18.22 18.57
C ASN A 242 23.89 17.17 18.44
N SER A 243 23.58 15.87 18.49
CA SER A 243 24.58 14.79 18.51
C SER A 243 24.59 13.86 17.29
N ILE A 244 23.90 14.23 16.21
CA ILE A 244 24.05 13.60 14.89
C ILE A 244 25.39 14.03 14.27
N ASN A 245 26.50 13.60 14.88
CA ASN A 245 27.77 13.49 14.19
C ASN A 245 27.75 12.19 13.36
N ASP A 246 26.81 12.12 12.42
CA ASP A 246 26.70 11.03 11.47
C ASP A 246 27.92 11.09 10.55
N SER A 247 28.79 10.09 10.67
CA SER A 247 29.85 9.88 9.71
C SER A 247 29.27 9.86 8.29
N GLU A 248 30.01 10.40 7.32
CA GLU A 248 29.63 10.39 5.90
C GLU A 248 29.19 8.98 5.41
N SER A 249 29.78 7.93 5.99
CA SER A 249 29.37 6.55 5.74
C SER A 249 27.97 6.19 6.26
N THR A 250 27.59 6.65 7.46
CA THR A 250 26.25 6.41 8.02
C THR A 250 25.19 7.04 7.13
N LYS A 251 25.41 8.30 6.73
CA LYS A 251 24.48 9.04 5.86
C LYS A 251 24.26 8.30 4.53
N LYS A 252 25.34 7.88 3.87
CA LYS A 252 25.26 7.10 2.62
C LYS A 252 24.48 5.80 2.76
N ILE A 253 24.62 5.10 3.87
CA ILE A 253 23.88 3.85 4.12
C ILE A 253 22.39 4.13 4.29
N VAL A 254 22.03 5.12 5.10
CA VAL A 254 20.62 5.49 5.33
C VAL A 254 19.99 5.99 4.03
N GLU A 255 20.67 6.89 3.33
CA GLU A 255 20.25 7.42 2.03
C GLU A 255 20.06 6.31 0.99
N HIS A 256 20.95 5.32 0.93
CA HIS A 256 20.81 4.17 0.03
C HIS A 256 19.50 3.41 0.24
N TYR A 257 19.22 2.96 1.48
CA TYR A 257 18.01 2.20 1.76
C TYR A 257 16.74 3.05 1.70
N GLN A 258 16.81 4.33 2.06
CA GLN A 258 15.71 5.26 1.81
C GLN A 258 15.46 5.47 0.32
N ARG A 259 16.50 5.50 -0.52
CA ARG A 259 16.36 5.61 -1.98
C ARG A 259 15.69 4.36 -2.56
N LEU A 260 16.01 3.15 -2.05
CA LEU A 260 15.32 1.91 -2.43
C LEU A 260 13.83 1.94 -2.05
N GLY A 261 13.50 2.39 -0.83
CA GLY A 261 12.10 2.52 -0.42
C GLY A 261 11.35 3.60 -1.19
N TRP A 262 12.00 4.71 -1.54
CA TRP A 262 11.41 5.74 -2.39
C TRP A 262 11.15 5.22 -3.82
N PHE A 263 12.12 4.49 -4.37
CA PHE A 263 11.97 3.80 -5.66
C PHE A 263 10.76 2.86 -5.65
N LEU A 264 10.61 2.04 -4.60
CA LEU A 264 9.45 1.16 -4.43
C LEU A 264 8.14 1.95 -4.34
N SER A 265 8.08 2.97 -3.49
CA SER A 265 6.88 3.83 -3.32
C SER A 265 6.44 4.49 -4.62
N VAL A 266 7.37 4.88 -5.49
CA VAL A 266 7.04 5.42 -6.81
C VAL A 266 6.58 4.31 -7.76
N CYS A 267 7.23 3.14 -7.75
CA CYS A 267 6.83 2.00 -8.57
C CYS A 267 5.40 1.53 -8.27
N GLU A 268 5.04 1.32 -7.00
CA GLU A 268 3.70 0.83 -6.62
C GLU A 268 2.60 1.81 -7.01
N ARG A 269 2.86 3.11 -6.84
CA ARG A 269 1.95 4.19 -7.24
C ARG A 269 1.77 4.34 -8.75
N ILE A 270 2.75 3.96 -9.56
CA ILE A 270 2.65 4.00 -11.03
C ILE A 270 2.05 2.71 -11.60
N ALA A 271 2.34 1.56 -10.98
CA ALA A 271 2.12 0.22 -11.52
C ALA A 271 0.70 0.04 -12.09
N GLY A 272 -0.33 0.26 -11.28
CA GLY A 272 -1.71 0.05 -11.71
C GLY A 272 -2.15 0.98 -12.84
N TYR A 273 -1.67 2.23 -12.85
CA TYR A 273 -1.98 3.21 -13.91
C TYR A 273 -1.17 3.00 -15.20
N ALA A 274 -0.06 2.27 -15.15
CA ALA A 274 0.74 1.91 -16.31
C ALA A 274 0.34 0.56 -16.92
N LEU A 275 -0.09 -0.41 -16.10
CA LEU A 275 -0.40 -1.77 -16.53
C LEU A 275 -1.84 -1.93 -17.06
N GLY A 276 -2.79 -1.13 -16.55
CA GLY A 276 -4.20 -1.21 -16.95
C GLY A 276 -4.63 -0.13 -17.94
N ASP A 277 -5.77 -0.34 -18.58
CA ASP A 277 -6.43 0.68 -19.38
C ASP A 277 -7.08 1.76 -18.49
N PHE A 278 -7.78 2.70 -19.12
CA PHE A 278 -8.40 3.80 -18.38
C PHE A 278 -9.55 3.34 -17.48
N GLU A 279 -10.28 2.28 -17.84
CA GLU A 279 -11.35 1.74 -17.00
C GLU A 279 -10.77 1.17 -15.71
N TYR A 280 -9.70 0.39 -15.82
CA TYR A 280 -8.96 -0.13 -14.68
C TYR A 280 -8.35 1.00 -13.83
N ALA A 281 -7.71 1.98 -14.48
CA ALA A 281 -7.15 3.15 -13.80
C ALA A 281 -8.23 3.91 -12.99
N ASN A 282 -9.42 4.08 -13.54
CA ASN A 282 -10.53 4.72 -12.86
C ASN A 282 -11.05 3.90 -11.67
N LYS A 283 -11.12 2.57 -11.81
CA LYS A 283 -11.43 1.67 -10.68
C LYS A 283 -10.39 1.83 -9.57
N LEU A 284 -9.11 1.89 -9.93
CA LEU A 284 -8.00 2.08 -9.00
C LEU A 284 -8.10 3.41 -8.25
N ALA A 285 -8.39 4.50 -8.95
CA ALA A 285 -8.58 5.83 -8.35
C ALA A 285 -9.76 5.83 -7.35
N ARG A 286 -10.83 5.08 -7.61
CA ARG A 286 -11.95 4.92 -6.67
C ARG A 286 -11.56 4.12 -5.43
N SER A 287 -10.79 3.04 -5.59
CA SER A 287 -10.28 2.27 -4.46
C SER A 287 -9.29 3.08 -3.61
N ASN A 288 -8.43 3.88 -4.26
CA ASN A 288 -7.55 4.84 -3.58
C ASN A 288 -8.32 5.93 -2.85
N ALA A 289 -9.38 6.46 -3.45
CA ALA A 289 -10.26 7.43 -2.81
C ALA A 289 -10.89 6.87 -1.54
N HIS A 290 -11.32 5.60 -1.55
CA HIS A 290 -11.81 4.94 -0.35
C HIS A 290 -10.71 4.82 0.72
N ALA A 291 -9.53 4.32 0.34
CA ALA A 291 -8.41 4.11 1.26
C ALA A 291 -7.88 5.42 1.89
N LEU A 292 -7.93 6.52 1.14
CA LEU A 292 -7.46 7.84 1.58
C LEU A 292 -8.59 8.73 2.12
N GLY A 293 -9.82 8.22 2.24
CA GLY A 293 -10.96 8.98 2.76
C GLY A 293 -11.39 10.15 1.88
N TRP A 294 -11.13 10.12 0.57
CA TRP A 294 -11.55 11.16 -0.36
C TRP A 294 -13.06 11.09 -0.60
N HIS A 295 -13.70 12.25 -0.61
CA HIS A 295 -15.11 12.34 -0.98
C HIS A 295 -15.32 11.95 -2.45
N PRO A 296 -16.33 11.14 -2.81
CA PRO A 296 -16.53 10.66 -4.19
C PRO A 296 -16.65 11.76 -5.25
N SER A 297 -17.14 12.95 -4.87
CA SER A 297 -17.24 14.11 -5.78
C SER A 297 -15.90 14.79 -6.10
N ARG A 298 -14.79 14.34 -5.51
CA ARG A 298 -13.46 14.92 -5.68
C ARG A 298 -12.44 13.95 -6.25
N ILE A 299 -12.86 12.76 -6.68
CA ILE A 299 -11.95 11.71 -7.18
C ILE A 299 -11.09 12.21 -8.34
N ASN A 300 -11.67 12.90 -9.34
CA ASN A 300 -10.89 13.42 -10.47
C ASN A 300 -9.93 14.53 -10.04
N GLU A 301 -10.39 15.44 -9.18
CA GLU A 301 -9.57 16.53 -8.63
C GLU A 301 -8.36 15.98 -7.87
N GLU A 302 -8.61 15.08 -6.91
CA GLU A 302 -7.57 14.49 -6.07
C GLU A 302 -6.65 13.56 -6.88
N SER A 303 -7.17 12.85 -7.90
CA SER A 303 -6.32 12.09 -8.84
C SER A 303 -5.38 13.01 -9.62
N VAL A 304 -5.86 14.16 -10.12
CA VAL A 304 -5.00 15.13 -10.81
C VAL A 304 -3.93 15.69 -9.87
N LYS A 305 -4.28 16.03 -8.62
CA LYS A 305 -3.29 16.47 -7.61
C LYS A 305 -2.28 15.38 -7.27
N TYR A 306 -2.73 14.14 -7.17
CA TYR A 306 -1.88 12.98 -6.93
C TYR A 306 -0.83 12.82 -8.03
N PHE A 307 -1.24 12.88 -9.31
CA PHE A 307 -0.29 12.82 -10.42
C PHE A 307 0.60 14.06 -10.49
N ASP A 308 0.09 15.25 -10.16
CA ASP A 308 0.88 16.48 -10.14
C ASP A 308 1.99 16.42 -9.08
N SER A 309 1.67 15.92 -7.89
CA SER A 309 2.67 15.66 -6.83
C SER A 309 3.73 14.67 -7.31
N LEU A 310 3.33 13.56 -7.93
CA LEU A 310 4.26 12.57 -8.46
C LEU A 310 5.17 13.14 -9.58
N LEU A 311 4.61 13.91 -10.50
CA LEU A 311 5.33 14.46 -11.66
C LEU A 311 6.23 15.64 -11.32
N ASN A 312 5.85 16.46 -10.33
CA ASN A 312 6.57 17.70 -10.02
C ASN A 312 7.39 17.61 -8.72
N GLN A 313 6.82 17.05 -7.65
CA GLN A 313 7.47 17.01 -6.33
C GLN A 313 8.41 15.80 -6.21
N GLU A 314 8.07 14.68 -6.83
CA GLU A 314 8.88 13.45 -6.83
C GLU A 314 9.53 13.18 -8.19
N ASN A 315 9.73 14.23 -8.99
CA ASN A 315 10.18 14.14 -10.38
C ASN A 315 11.46 13.31 -10.54
N GLU A 316 12.46 13.49 -9.68
CA GLU A 316 13.74 12.76 -9.79
C GLU A 316 13.50 11.24 -9.80
N MET A 317 12.79 10.74 -8.79
CA MET A 317 12.52 9.30 -8.68
C MET A 317 11.51 8.83 -9.72
N PHE A 318 10.50 9.66 -10.05
CA PHE A 318 9.57 9.37 -11.12
C PHE A 318 10.28 9.16 -12.46
N GLN A 319 11.16 10.08 -12.86
CA GLN A 319 11.94 9.96 -14.10
C GLN A 319 12.85 8.75 -14.07
N PHE A 320 13.47 8.48 -12.92
CA PHE A 320 14.29 7.29 -12.73
C PHE A 320 13.46 6.02 -12.96
N VAL A 321 12.27 5.88 -12.34
CA VAL A 321 11.40 4.72 -12.53
C VAL A 321 10.91 4.58 -13.97
N ILE A 322 10.43 5.67 -14.57
CA ILE A 322 9.91 5.67 -15.95
C ILE A 322 11.00 5.35 -16.97
N LYS A 323 12.25 5.72 -16.74
CA LYS A 323 13.36 5.35 -17.64
C LYS A 323 13.61 3.83 -17.68
N GLY A 324 13.31 3.13 -16.58
CA GLY A 324 13.53 1.70 -16.41
C GLY A 324 12.45 0.80 -17.06
N ILE A 325 11.33 1.35 -17.55
CA ILE A 325 10.23 0.53 -18.09
C ILE A 325 10.14 0.62 -19.64
N PRO A 326 9.43 -0.32 -20.30
CA PRO A 326 9.11 -0.24 -21.74
C PRO A 326 8.23 0.96 -22.13
N ASP A 327 8.41 1.48 -23.35
CA ASP A 327 7.74 2.70 -23.84
C ASP A 327 6.22 2.57 -23.96
N ASP A 328 5.71 1.38 -24.27
CA ASP A 328 4.27 1.10 -24.29
C ASP A 328 3.60 1.34 -22.93
N LEU A 329 4.25 0.91 -21.84
CA LEU A 329 3.77 1.16 -20.48
C LEU A 329 3.87 2.64 -20.09
N LYS A 330 4.94 3.35 -20.49
CA LYS A 330 5.06 4.80 -20.28
C LYS A 330 3.93 5.54 -20.97
N ASN A 331 3.71 5.23 -22.25
CA ASN A 331 2.67 5.85 -23.06
C ASN A 331 1.29 5.58 -22.47
N ASN A 332 1.05 4.35 -21.96
CA ASN A 332 -0.19 4.01 -21.31
C ASN A 332 -0.42 4.81 -20.02
N PHE A 333 0.60 4.93 -19.16
CA PHE A 333 0.55 5.76 -17.97
C PHE A 333 0.16 7.21 -18.30
N PHE A 334 0.87 7.86 -19.22
CA PHE A 334 0.57 9.25 -19.59
C PHE A 334 -0.80 9.41 -20.24
N ARG A 335 -1.26 8.42 -21.00
CA ARG A 335 -2.63 8.39 -21.57
C ARG A 335 -3.69 8.36 -20.46
N ASN A 336 -3.48 7.54 -19.43
CA ASN A 336 -4.38 7.48 -18.28
C ASN A 336 -4.38 8.79 -17.47
N VAL A 337 -3.20 9.34 -17.17
CA VAL A 337 -3.06 10.66 -16.53
C VAL A 337 -3.80 11.75 -17.31
N LYS A 338 -3.62 11.78 -18.64
CA LYS A 338 -4.30 12.75 -19.51
C LYS A 338 -5.82 12.59 -19.47
N SER A 339 -6.31 11.36 -19.35
CA SER A 339 -7.73 11.06 -19.27
C SER A 339 -8.35 11.59 -17.96
N PHE A 340 -7.65 11.48 -16.83
CA PHE A 340 -8.07 12.12 -15.57
C PHE A 340 -8.09 13.65 -15.66
N GLN A 341 -7.07 14.26 -16.28
CA GLN A 341 -7.08 15.71 -16.53
C GLN A 341 -8.30 16.14 -17.35
N ASN A 342 -8.62 15.40 -18.41
CA ASN A 342 -9.78 15.67 -19.24
C ASN A 342 -11.11 15.53 -18.47
N LEU A 343 -11.23 14.53 -17.60
CA LEU A 343 -12.41 14.37 -16.73
C LEU A 343 -12.54 15.53 -15.74
N TYR A 344 -11.45 15.94 -15.10
CA TYR A 344 -11.47 17.05 -14.15
C TYR A 344 -11.83 18.38 -14.83
N GLU A 345 -11.33 18.64 -16.04
CA GLU A 345 -11.73 19.83 -16.81
C GLU A 345 -13.20 19.80 -17.23
N LYS A 346 -13.75 18.63 -17.59
CA LYS A 346 -15.20 18.47 -17.80
C LYS A 346 -15.98 18.76 -16.52
N GLU A 347 -15.50 18.28 -15.38
CA GLU A 347 -16.12 18.51 -14.08
C GLU A 347 -16.14 20.01 -13.71
N LYS A 348 -15.04 20.73 -13.91
CA LYS A 348 -14.98 22.20 -13.74
C LYS A 348 -15.97 22.93 -14.63
N LYS A 349 -16.07 22.54 -15.91
CA LYS A 349 -17.04 23.11 -16.85
C LYS A 349 -18.47 22.90 -16.36
N ILE A 350 -18.84 21.68 -15.96
CA ILE A 350 -20.17 21.38 -15.42
C ILE A 350 -20.46 22.20 -14.15
N LYS A 351 -19.50 22.28 -13.21
CA LYS A 351 -19.62 23.11 -11.99
C LYS A 351 -19.87 24.58 -12.33
N LYS A 352 -19.20 25.12 -13.36
CA LYS A 352 -19.43 26.50 -13.85
C LYS A 352 -20.83 26.67 -14.44
N LEU A 353 -21.29 25.74 -15.27
CA LEU A 353 -22.63 25.78 -15.87
C LEU A 353 -23.74 25.72 -14.81
N ILE A 354 -23.56 24.90 -13.76
CA ILE A 354 -24.47 24.85 -12.61
C ILE A 354 -24.46 26.19 -11.87
N LYS A 355 -23.28 26.75 -11.57
CA LYS A 355 -23.14 28.04 -10.88
C LYS A 355 -23.79 29.19 -11.65
N ASN A 356 -23.70 29.16 -12.98
CA ASN A 356 -24.33 30.12 -13.88
C ASN A 356 -25.84 29.86 -14.10
N LYS A 357 -26.40 28.80 -13.51
CA LYS A 357 -27.80 28.36 -13.69
C LYS A 357 -28.17 27.99 -15.13
N GLU A 358 -27.17 27.65 -15.95
CA GLU A 358 -27.31 27.18 -17.34
C GLU A 358 -27.71 25.71 -17.41
N ILE A 359 -27.29 24.92 -16.41
CA ILE A 359 -27.74 23.53 -16.21
C ILE A 359 -28.45 23.44 -14.86
N ARG A 360 -29.59 22.76 -14.82
CA ARG A 360 -30.35 22.48 -13.58
C ARG A 360 -30.61 20.98 -13.49
N PHE A 361 -30.42 20.43 -12.31
CA PHE A 361 -30.89 19.07 -12.02
C PHE A 361 -32.40 19.11 -11.82
N ILE A 362 -33.10 18.23 -12.54
CA ILE A 362 -34.53 18.01 -12.38
C ILE A 362 -34.67 16.64 -11.76
N CYS A 363 -35.22 16.57 -10.55
CA CYS A 363 -35.57 15.30 -9.94
C CYS A 363 -36.76 14.73 -10.70
N LYS A 364 -36.54 13.65 -11.46
CA LYS A 364 -37.62 12.90 -12.09
C LYS A 364 -37.98 11.76 -11.14
N VAL A 365 -39.07 11.93 -10.40
CA VAL A 365 -39.67 10.84 -9.63
C VAL A 365 -40.24 9.86 -10.66
N GLU A 366 -39.73 8.63 -10.67
CA GLU A 366 -40.29 7.58 -11.53
C GLU A 366 -41.74 7.32 -11.11
N GLU A 367 -42.66 7.29 -12.08
CA GLU A 367 -44.02 6.85 -11.82
C GLU A 367 -43.96 5.39 -11.36
N ILE A 368 -44.39 5.15 -10.11
CA ILE A 368 -44.68 3.80 -9.66
C ILE A 368 -45.79 3.31 -10.58
N LYS A 369 -45.47 2.37 -11.48
CA LYS A 369 -46.50 1.67 -12.24
C LYS A 369 -47.41 1.01 -11.21
N ASN A 370 -48.61 1.54 -11.11
CA ASN A 370 -49.69 0.95 -10.33
C ASN A 370 -50.06 -0.41 -10.96
N ASP A 371 -49.30 -1.45 -10.65
CA ASP A 371 -49.79 -2.84 -10.65
C ASP A 371 -50.75 -3.02 -9.44
N TYR A 372 -51.71 -2.11 -9.31
CA TYR A 372 -52.69 -2.03 -8.23
C TYR A 372 -53.70 -3.20 -8.24
N ASN A 373 -53.58 -4.12 -9.20
CA ASN A 373 -54.42 -5.30 -9.27
C ASN A 373 -53.83 -6.55 -8.59
N ASN A 374 -52.55 -6.56 -8.18
CA ASN A 374 -51.92 -7.78 -7.61
C ASN A 374 -51.53 -7.71 -6.12
N TYR A 375 -51.61 -6.57 -5.45
CA TYR A 375 -51.17 -6.43 -4.05
C TYR A 375 -52.26 -5.86 -3.14
N ARG A 376 -53.42 -6.51 -3.08
CA ARG A 376 -54.50 -6.14 -2.14
C ARG A 376 -54.31 -6.64 -0.70
N ASN A 377 -53.09 -7.01 -0.29
CA ASN A 377 -52.85 -7.67 1.01
C ASN A 377 -51.68 -7.11 1.87
N SER A 378 -51.11 -5.94 1.58
CA SER A 378 -50.15 -5.31 2.50
C SER A 378 -50.63 -3.96 3.02
N LYS A 379 -50.74 -3.88 4.34
CA LYS A 379 -51.31 -2.83 5.20
C LYS A 379 -50.55 -1.48 5.21
N PHE A 380 -49.94 -1.09 4.09
CA PHE A 380 -49.16 0.15 3.97
C PHE A 380 -49.45 0.79 2.60
N ASP A 381 -50.66 1.34 2.45
CA ASP A 381 -50.94 2.33 1.40
C ASP A 381 -50.28 3.65 1.82
N LEU A 382 -49.00 3.82 1.50
CA LEU A 382 -48.33 5.12 1.60
C LEU A 382 -48.76 5.96 0.40
N ASP A 383 -49.47 7.06 0.65
CA ASP A 383 -49.93 8.00 -0.38
C ASP A 383 -48.71 8.54 -1.15
N TYR A 384 -48.73 8.36 -2.47
CA TYR A 384 -47.69 8.85 -3.37
C TYR A 384 -47.44 10.35 -3.23
N ASN A 385 -48.49 11.13 -2.94
CA ASN A 385 -48.35 12.55 -2.68
C ASN A 385 -47.58 12.82 -1.37
N GLU A 386 -47.75 11.97 -0.37
CA GLU A 386 -47.08 12.07 0.92
C GLU A 386 -45.58 11.74 0.79
N ILE A 387 -45.22 10.68 0.07
CA ILE A 387 -43.81 10.36 -0.25
C ILE A 387 -43.16 11.48 -1.06
N ARG A 388 -43.84 11.97 -2.11
CA ARG A 388 -43.35 13.09 -2.92
C ARG A 388 -43.14 14.34 -2.08
N ASN A 389 -44.10 14.68 -1.22
CA ASN A 389 -44.01 15.82 -0.32
C ASN A 389 -42.88 15.65 0.69
N CYS A 390 -42.70 14.46 1.27
CA CYS A 390 -41.57 14.15 2.15
C CYS A 390 -40.21 14.29 1.45
N ILE A 391 -40.06 13.81 0.22
CA ILE A 391 -38.82 13.97 -0.55
C ILE A 391 -38.54 15.44 -0.86
N ILE A 392 -39.57 16.21 -1.24
CA ILE A 392 -39.47 17.65 -1.46
C ILE A 392 -39.11 18.39 -0.17
N ASP A 393 -39.68 17.98 0.96
CA ASP A 393 -39.41 18.55 2.27
C ASP A 393 -38.00 18.24 2.75
N ILE A 394 -37.52 17.01 2.56
CA ILE A 394 -36.12 16.64 2.82
C ILE A 394 -35.23 17.52 1.95
N TYR A 395 -35.46 17.61 0.65
CA TYR A 395 -34.66 18.46 -0.26
C TYR A 395 -34.65 19.94 0.17
N ARG A 396 -35.78 20.48 0.63
CA ARG A 396 -35.89 21.87 1.12
C ARG A 396 -35.21 22.09 2.47
N LYS A 397 -35.24 21.08 3.36
CA LYS A 397 -34.67 21.12 4.71
C LYS A 397 -33.20 20.70 4.74
N THR A 398 -32.68 20.08 3.67
CA THR A 398 -31.27 19.71 3.58
C THR A 398 -30.45 20.99 3.48
N PRO A 399 -29.58 21.28 4.44
CA PRO A 399 -28.79 22.51 4.43
C PRO A 399 -27.95 22.57 3.14
N ILE A 400 -28.02 23.71 2.46
CA ILE A 400 -27.16 24.01 1.32
C ILE A 400 -25.72 23.92 1.85
N PRO A 401 -24.79 23.20 1.19
CA PRO A 401 -23.42 23.11 1.64
C PRO A 401 -22.86 24.52 1.83
N LEU A 402 -22.38 24.82 3.05
CA LEU A 402 -21.70 26.07 3.37
C LEU A 402 -20.55 26.27 2.38
N LYS A 403 -20.49 27.49 1.82
CA LYS A 403 -19.55 27.91 0.77
C LYS A 403 -18.09 27.82 1.20
#